data_AF-A0A257JEI9-F1
#
_entry.id   AF-A0A257JEI9-F1
#
_cell.length_a   1.000
_cell.length_b   1.000
_cell.length_c   1.000
_cell.angle_alpha   90.00
_cell.angle_beta   90.00
_cell.angle_gamma   90.00
#
_symmetry.space_group_name_H-M   'P 1'
#
loop_
_entity.id
_entity.type
_entity.pdbx_description
1 polymer ?
#
loop_
_entity_poly.entity_id
_entity_poly.type
_entity_poly.pdbx_seq_one_letter_code
_entity_poly.pdbx_strand_id
1 'polypeptide(L)' 'MQNEALTSRPKRTMTPPLFHLAFPVRDIAEARAFYGGLLGCGEGRSSPNWVDFDFYGHQVVAHLSPDACRAAATG' A
#
# COMPACT_ATOMS: atom_id res chain seq x y z
N MET A 1 16.53 48.31 -23.56
CA MET A 1 15.40 48.29 -22.62
C MET A 1 14.23 47.69 -23.39
N GLN A 2 13.97 46.40 -23.31
CA GLN A 2 13.18 45.83 -22.22
C GLN A 2 13.55 44.36 -22.00
N ASN A 3 13.48 43.99 -20.73
CA ASN A 3 13.97 42.77 -20.14
C ASN A 3 12.75 41.94 -19.71
N GLU A 4 12.91 40.61 -19.76
CA GLU A 4 12.37 39.64 -18.80
C GLU A 4 10.85 39.41 -18.73
N ALA A 5 10.43 38.28 -19.30
CA ALA A 5 9.34 37.48 -18.74
C ALA A 5 9.55 35.99 -19.10
N LEU A 6 10.57 35.36 -18.51
CA LEU A 6 10.65 33.91 -18.46
C LEU A 6 9.57 33.43 -17.47
N THR A 7 8.36 33.21 -17.96
CA THR A 7 7.26 32.67 -17.17
C THR A 7 7.62 31.24 -16.76
N SER A 8 8.03 31.07 -15.50
CA SER A 8 8.21 29.77 -14.88
C SER A 8 6.87 29.05 -14.92
N ARG A 9 6.76 28.02 -15.78
CA ARG A 9 5.58 27.15 -15.80
C ARG A 9 5.38 26.63 -14.38
N PRO A 10 4.16 26.66 -13.81
CA PRO A 10 3.92 26.05 -12.51
C PRO A 10 4.34 24.58 -12.60
N LYS A 11 5.31 24.18 -11.76
CA LYS A 11 5.61 22.76 -11.57
C LYS A 11 4.31 22.14 -11.09
N ARG A 12 3.64 21.35 -11.94
CA ARG A 12 2.57 20.46 -11.49
C ARG A 12 3.12 19.70 -10.28
N THR A 13 2.53 19.92 -9.12
CA THR A 13 2.69 19.02 -7.98
C THR A 13 2.10 17.69 -8.44
N MET A 14 2.94 16.84 -9.00
CA MET A 14 2.52 15.53 -9.47
C MET A 14 2.42 14.65 -8.23
N THR A 15 1.21 14.54 -7.69
CA THR A 15 0.92 13.50 -6.70
C THR A 15 1.26 12.16 -7.34
N PRO A 16 2.13 11.34 -6.72
CA PRO A 16 2.45 10.03 -7.26
C PRO A 16 1.17 9.20 -7.37
N PRO A 17 1.03 8.36 -8.41
CA PRO A 17 -0.16 7.53 -8.58
C PRO A 17 -0.31 6.58 -7.38
N LEU A 18 -1.54 6.38 -6.93
CA LEU A 18 -1.84 5.42 -5.88
C LEU A 18 -1.63 4.00 -6.40
N PHE A 19 -1.04 3.13 -5.59
CA PHE A 19 -0.97 1.71 -5.89
C PHE A 19 -2.04 0.92 -5.12
N HIS A 20 -2.38 -0.23 -5.70
CA HIS A 20 -3.17 -1.28 -5.09
C HIS A 20 -2.37 -2.58 -5.16
N LEU A 21 -1.98 -3.14 -4.01
CA LEU A 21 -1.15 -4.34 -3.96
C LEU A 21 -1.85 -5.44 -3.16
N ALA A 22 -2.15 -6.56 -3.83
CA ALA A 22 -2.67 -7.76 -3.18
C ALA A 22 -1.58 -8.82 -3.07
N PHE A 23 -1.44 -9.48 -1.92
CA PHE A 23 -0.44 -10.51 -1.68
C PHE A 23 -0.96 -11.62 -0.75
N PRO A 24 -0.40 -12.84 -0.84
CA PRO A 24 -0.77 -13.93 0.04
C PRO A 24 -0.24 -13.72 1.46
N VAL A 25 -1.06 -14.06 2.45
CA VAL A 25 -0.68 -14.14 3.87
C VAL A 25 -1.03 -15.51 4.43
N ARG A 26 -0.28 -15.93 5.45
CA ARG A 26 -0.48 -17.22 6.11
C ARG A 26 -1.63 -17.20 7.12
N ASP A 27 -1.94 -16.02 7.65
CA ASP A 27 -2.94 -15.82 8.68
C ASP A 27 -3.45 -14.37 8.63
N ILE A 28 -4.77 -14.17 8.79
CA ILE A 28 -5.41 -12.85 8.73
C ILE A 28 -5.23 -12.08 10.04
N ALA A 29 -5.22 -12.76 11.18
CA ALA A 29 -5.00 -12.12 12.47
C ALA A 29 -3.56 -11.60 12.58
N GLU A 30 -2.57 -12.34 12.08
CA GLU A 30 -1.19 -11.85 11.95
C GLU A 30 -1.12 -10.60 11.06
N ALA A 31 -1.80 -10.61 9.92
CA ALA A 31 -1.86 -9.45 9.03
C ALA A 31 -2.49 -8.22 9.74
N ARG A 32 -3.58 -8.40 10.48
CA ARG A 32 -4.20 -7.33 11.28
C ARG A 32 -3.27 -6.81 12.38
N ALA A 33 -2.60 -7.71 13.10
CA ALA A 33 -1.65 -7.33 14.14
C ALA A 33 -0.49 -6.51 13.57
N PHE A 34 0.00 -6.87 12.38
CA PHE A 34 1.09 -6.16 11.72
C PHE A 34 0.63 -4.84 11.08
N TYR A 35 -0.30 -4.89 10.12
CA TYR A 35 -0.71 -3.69 9.38
C TYR A 35 -1.55 -2.75 10.23
N GLY A 36 -2.52 -3.26 10.98
CA GLY A 36 -3.37 -2.43 11.84
C GLY A 36 -2.73 -2.08 13.18
N GLY A 37 -2.07 -3.05 13.82
CA GLY A 37 -1.45 -2.85 15.13
C GLY A 37 -0.09 -2.15 15.06
N LEU A 38 0.90 -2.79 14.43
CA LEU A 38 2.27 -2.27 14.40
C LEU A 38 2.42 -1.06 13.48
N LEU A 39 1.82 -1.09 12.29
CA LEU A 39 1.93 -0.01 11.32
C LEU A 39 0.82 1.03 11.45
N GLY A 40 -0.25 0.78 12.21
CA GLY A 40 -1.34 1.74 12.40
C GLY A 40 -2.17 2.02 11.14
N CYS A 41 -2.13 1.12 10.14
CA CYS A 41 -2.96 1.23 8.94
C CYS A 41 -4.44 0.98 9.27
N GLY A 42 -5.33 1.80 8.72
CA GLY A 42 -6.77 1.60 8.92
C GLY A 42 -7.26 0.35 8.19
N GLU A 43 -8.05 -0.50 8.86
CA GLU A 43 -8.76 -1.60 8.19
C GLU A 43 -9.92 -1.04 7.34
N GLY A 44 -9.97 -1.46 6.07
CA GLY A 44 -11.04 -1.15 5.13
C GLY A 44 -12.11 -2.24 5.10
N ARG A 45 -12.35 -2.82 3.93
CA ARG A 45 -13.26 -3.96 3.79
C ARG A 45 -12.51 -5.24 4.18
N SER A 46 -13.28 -6.21 4.65
CA SER A 46 -12.74 -7.52 5.00
C SER A 46 -13.76 -8.63 4.78
N SER A 47 -13.24 -9.86 4.79
CA SER A 47 -13.95 -11.12 4.72
C SER A 47 -13.15 -12.16 5.52
N PRO A 48 -13.67 -13.38 5.74
CA PRO A 48 -12.91 -14.40 6.45
C PRO A 48 -11.53 -14.71 5.85
N ASN A 49 -11.37 -14.53 4.54
CA ASN A 49 -10.16 -14.91 3.80
C ASN A 49 -9.37 -13.73 3.24
N TRP A 50 -9.76 -12.48 3.49
CA TRP A 50 -8.98 -11.33 3.05
C TRP A 50 -9.32 -10.05 3.83
N VAL A 51 -8.40 -9.11 3.87
CA VAL A 51 -8.57 -7.78 4.47
C VAL A 51 -7.80 -6.75 3.66
N ASP A 52 -8.41 -5.59 3.39
CA ASP A 52 -7.73 -4.43 2.83
C ASP A 52 -7.37 -3.40 3.91
N PHE A 53 -6.24 -2.73 3.74
CA PHE A 53 -5.74 -1.69 4.63
C PHE A 53 -5.43 -0.40 3.87
N ASP A 54 -5.74 0.74 4.50
CA ASP A 54 -5.20 2.05 4.11
C ASP A 54 -3.74 2.15 4.54
N PHE A 55 -2.85 1.94 3.57
CA PHE A 55 -1.41 2.08 3.71
C PHE A 55 -1.00 3.51 3.35
N TYR A 56 -1.36 4.46 4.22
CA TYR A 56 -0.98 5.88 4.12
C TYR A 56 -1.40 6.55 2.81
N GLY A 57 -2.63 6.27 2.36
CA GLY A 57 -3.18 6.73 1.09
C GLY A 57 -3.07 5.72 -0.05
N HIS A 58 -2.33 4.62 0.14
CA HIS A 58 -2.30 3.47 -0.77
C HIS A 58 -3.17 2.33 -0.25
N GLN A 59 -3.50 1.36 -1.11
CA GLN A 59 -4.27 0.19 -0.69
C GLN A 59 -3.42 -1.08 -0.76
N VAL A 60 -3.38 -1.81 0.35
CA VAL A 60 -2.80 -3.15 0.41
C VAL A 60 -3.86 -4.16 0.80
N VAL A 61 -3.85 -5.34 0.19
CA VAL A 61 -4.84 -6.40 0.43
C VAL A 61 -4.13 -7.71 0.78
N ALA A 62 -4.36 -8.18 2.00
CA ALA A 62 -3.85 -9.46 2.47
C ALA A 62 -4.88 -10.56 2.15
N HIS A 63 -4.50 -11.54 1.32
CA HIS A 63 -5.33 -12.70 0.99
C HIS A 63 -4.83 -13.95 1.71
N LEU A 64 -5.68 -14.64 2.46
CA LEU A 64 -5.31 -15.89 3.12
C LEU A 64 -4.95 -16.96 2.09
N SER A 65 -3.67 -17.33 2.03
CA SER A 65 -3.14 -18.40 1.20
C SER A 65 -1.86 -18.98 1.83
N PRO A 66 -1.99 -19.82 2.87
CA PRO A 66 -0.84 -20.37 3.60
C PRO A 66 0.15 -21.11 2.69
N ASP A 67 -0.35 -21.81 1.68
CA ASP A 67 0.47 -22.59 0.74
C ASP A 67 1.33 -21.71 -0.19
N ALA A 68 0.89 -20.49 -0.47
CA ALA A 68 1.62 -19.52 -1.28
C ALA A 68 2.67 -18.73 -0.48
N CYS A 69 2.60 -18.77 0.86
CA CYS A 69 3.53 -18.08 1.76
C CYS A 69 4.83 -18.86 2.06
N ARG A 70 5.23 -19.80 1.19
CA ARG A 70 6.50 -20.51 1.35
C ARG A 70 7.65 -19.50 1.32
N ALA A 71 8.55 -19.60 2.30
CA ALA A 71 9.77 -18.82 2.31
C ALA A 71 10.50 -19.06 0.98
N ALA A 72 10.84 -17.98 0.26
CA ALA A 72 11.80 -18.09 -0.81
C ALA A 72 13.08 -18.68 -0.20
N ALA A 73 13.61 -19.75 -0.78
CA ALA A 73 14.87 -20.32 -0.34
C ALA A 73 15.91 -19.20 -0.36
N THR A 74 16.34 -18.78 0.81
CA THR A 74 17.42 -17.81 0.94
C THR A 74 18.70 -18.62 0.75
N GLY A 75 19.27 -18.54 -0.45
CA GLY A 75 20.56 -19.15 -0.78
C GLY A 75 21.72 -18.33 -0.24
#